data_AF-A0A127T4T1-F1
#
_entry.id   AF-A0A127T4T1-F1
#
_cell.length_a   1.000
_cell.length_b   1.000
_cell.length_c   1.000
_cell.angle_alpha   90.00
_cell.angle_beta   90.00
_cell.angle_gamma   90.00
#
_symmetry.space_group_name_H-M   'P 1'
#
loop_
_entity.id
_entity.type
_entity.pdbx_description
1 polymer ?
#
loop_
_entity_poly.entity_id
_entity_poly.type
_entity_poly.pdbx_seq_one_letter_code
_entity_poly.pdbx_strand_id
1 'polypeptide(L)' 'VDKVIKNISDCREQGIEVLPPDINTSGLSFTVVGNSMRFGLGAVKNVGAGAIEAILEARRDGQ' A
#
# COMPACT_ATOMS: atom_id res chain seq x y z
N VAL A 1 13.42 -8.33 -2.57
CA VAL A 1 12.35 -8.43 -1.55
C VAL A 1 12.91 -8.13 -0.16
N ASP A 2 14.15 -8.53 0.15
CA ASP A 2 14.77 -8.35 1.48
C ASP A 2 14.87 -6.90 1.98
N LYS A 3 15.16 -5.93 1.09
CA LYS A 3 15.22 -4.50 1.47
C LYS A 3 13.88 -3.95 1.96
N VAL A 4 12.77 -4.43 1.40
CA VAL A 4 11.42 -3.97 1.78
C VAL A 4 11.07 -4.50 3.17
N ILE A 5 11.36 -5.78 3.42
CA ILE A 5 11.14 -6.41 4.74
C ILE A 5 11.97 -5.69 5.81
N LYS A 6 13.23 -5.35 5.50
CA LYS A 6 14.09 -4.60 6.42
C LYS A 6 13.49 -3.23 6.76
N ASN A 7 13.12 -2.43 5.75
CA ASN A 7 12.54 -1.11 5.98
C ASN A 7 11.22 -1.18 6.78
N ILE A 8 10.41 -2.23 6.59
CA ILE A 8 9.18 -2.45 7.36
C ILE A 8 9.51 -2.79 8.82
N SER A 9 10.53 -3.61 9.07
CA SER A 9 11.00 -3.92 10.42
C SER A 9 11.48 -2.65 11.12
N ASP A 10 12.30 -1.85 10.44
CA ASP A 10 12.82 -0.59 10.97
C ASP A 10 11.67 0.38 11.31
N CYS A 11 10.65 0.47 10.45
CA CYS A 11 9.45 1.28 10.73
C CYS A 11 8.71 0.79 11.97
N ARG A 12 8.52 -0.53 12.12
CA ARG A 12 7.87 -1.12 13.29
C ARG A 12 8.65 -0.87 14.58
N GLU A 13 9.98 -0.92 14.52
CA GLU A 13 10.86 -0.61 15.65
C GLU A 13 10.77 0.87 16.06
N GLN A 14 10.50 1.77 15.11
CA GLN A 14 10.26 3.20 15.36
C GLN A 14 8.82 3.52 15.82
N GLY A 15 7.98 2.50 16.05
CA GLY A 15 6.58 2.68 16.46
C GLY A 15 5.66 3.14 15.33
N ILE A 16 6.11 3.04 14.07
CA ILE A 16 5.28 3.32 12.90
C ILE A 16 4.46 2.07 12.60
N GLU A 17 3.15 2.18 12.75
CA GLU A 17 2.25 1.07 12.46
C GLU A 17 2.20 0.81 10.94
N VAL A 18 2.27 -0.45 10.54
CA VAL A 18 2.21 -0.84 9.13
C VAL A 18 0.88 -1.49 8.82
N LEU A 19 -0.01 -0.74 8.16
CA LEU A 19 -1.37 -1.13 7.82
C LEU A 19 -1.42 -1.97 6.53
N PRO A 20 -2.33 -2.97 6.45
CA PRO A 20 -2.52 -3.77 5.25
C PRO A 20 -3.02 -2.91 4.06
N PRO A 21 -2.88 -3.40 2.82
CA PRO A 21 -3.44 -2.71 1.67
C PRO A 21 -4.97 -2.68 1.75
N ASP A 22 -5.58 -1.59 1.27
CA ASP A 22 -7.01 -1.34 1.33
C ASP A 22 -7.53 -0.78 0.01
N ILE A 23 -8.65 -1.33 -0.48
CA ILE A 23 -9.21 -1.03 -1.80
C ILE A 23 -9.77 0.39 -1.92
N ASN A 24 -9.98 1.10 -0.80
CA ASN A 24 -10.52 2.46 -0.81
C ASN A 24 -9.45 3.51 -0.53
N THR A 25 -8.39 3.14 0.18
CA THR A 25 -7.40 4.10 0.70
C THR A 25 -5.98 3.85 0.22
N SER A 26 -5.62 2.62 -0.17
CA SER A 26 -4.28 2.36 -0.73
C SER A 26 -4.16 2.87 -2.15
N GLY A 27 -2.97 3.39 -2.47
CA GLY A 27 -2.53 3.65 -3.84
C GLY A 27 -1.76 2.46 -4.44
N LEU A 28 -1.05 2.73 -5.54
CA LEU A 28 -0.18 1.75 -6.20
C LEU A 28 0.99 1.32 -5.31
N SER A 29 1.65 2.30 -4.69
CA SER A 29 2.83 2.13 -3.83
C SER A 29 2.49 2.38 -2.36
N PHE A 30 3.46 2.11 -1.47
CA PHE A 30 3.36 2.45 -0.05
C PHE A 30 2.97 3.92 0.14
N THR A 31 2.04 4.17 1.06
CA THR A 31 1.53 5.50 1.34
C THR A 31 1.62 5.78 2.83
N VAL A 32 2.05 6.98 3.22
CA VAL A 32 2.04 7.41 4.62
C VAL A 32 0.64 7.93 4.96
N VAL A 33 0.02 7.39 6.01
CA VAL A 33 -1.31 7.76 6.49
C VAL A 33 -1.18 8.16 7.96
N GLY A 34 -1.09 9.47 8.20
CA GLY A 34 -0.85 10.02 9.54
C GLY A 34 0.48 9.53 10.11
N ASN A 35 0.42 8.75 11.19
CA ASN A 35 1.59 8.18 11.87
C ASN A 35 1.83 6.70 11.50
N SER A 36 1.15 6.21 10.46
CA SER A 36 1.19 4.81 10.02
C SER A 36 1.57 4.73 8.55
N MET A 37 2.17 3.62 8.13
CA MET A 37 2.48 3.33 6.73
C MET A 37 1.48 2.29 6.21
N ARG A 38 0.83 2.56 5.08
CA ARG A 38 -0.08 1.62 4.44
C ARG A 38 0.57 0.97 3.22
N PHE A 39 0.40 -0.33 3.08
CA PHE A 39 0.82 -1.06 1.88
C PHE A 39 0.06 -0.60 0.65
N GLY A 40 0.79 -0.41 -0.45
CA GLY A 40 0.20 -0.20 -1.77
C GLY A 40 -0.40 -1.49 -2.33
N LEU A 41 -1.41 -1.36 -3.19
CA LEU A 41 -2.03 -2.49 -3.89
C LEU A 41 -1.02 -3.23 -4.78
N GLY A 42 0.04 -2.56 -5.24
CA GLY A 42 1.14 -3.15 -6.02
C GLY A 42 2.00 -4.15 -5.24
N ALA A 43 1.90 -4.17 -3.91
CA ALA A 43 2.60 -5.15 -3.08
C ALA A 43 1.84 -6.48 -2.94
N VAL A 44 0.60 -6.55 -3.42
CA VAL A 44 -0.23 -7.77 -3.33
C VAL A 44 0.21 -8.75 -4.41
N LYS A 45 0.62 -9.95 -4.00
CA LYS A 45 1.00 -11.02 -4.95
C LYS A 45 -0.16 -11.35 -5.88
N ASN A 46 0.15 -11.57 -7.15
CA ASN A 46 -0.79 -11.92 -8.22
C ASN A 46 -1.77 -10.82 -8.62
N VAL A 47 -1.58 -9.58 -8.15
CA VAL A 47 -2.33 -8.43 -8.65
C VAL A 47 -1.48 -7.73 -9.71
N GLY A 48 -1.94 -7.74 -10.96
CA GLY A 48 -1.26 -7.06 -12.06
C GLY A 48 -1.48 -5.55 -12.05
N ALA A 49 -0.56 -4.81 -12.67
CA ALA A 49 -0.63 -3.34 -12.77
C ALA A 49 -1.97 -2.86 -13.34
N GLY A 50 -2.47 -3.49 -14.40
CA GLY A 50 -3.76 -3.12 -15.01
C GLY A 50 -4.98 -3.33 -14.10
N ALA A 51 -4.94 -4.33 -13.21
CA ALA A 51 -6.02 -4.51 -12.23
C ALA A 51 -6.01 -3.39 -11.18
N ILE A 52 -4.82 -2.93 -10.79
CA ILE A 52 -4.67 -1.83 -9.83
C ILE A 52 -5.10 -0.52 -10.46
N GLU A 53 -4.68 -0.26 -11.71
CA GLU A 53 -5.13 0.92 -12.47
C GLU A 53 -6.65 0.94 -12.59
N ALA A 54 -7.28 -0.18 -12.98
CA ALA A 54 -8.74 -0.27 -13.05
C ALA A 54 -9.42 0.03 -11.70
N ILE A 55 -8.86 -0.46 -10.57
CA ILE A 55 -9.38 -0.14 -9.23
C ILE A 55 -9.26 1.35 -8.92
N LEU A 56 -8.11 1.97 -9.26
CA LEU A 56 -7.86 3.38 -9.00
C LEU A 56 -8.73 4.28 -9.90
N GLU A 57 -8.94 3.91 -11.16
CA GLU A 57 -9.85 4.60 -12.08
C GLU A 57 -11.29 4.48 -11.62
N ALA A 58 -11.77 3.26 -11.32
CA ALA A 58 -13.12 3.05 -10.79
C ALA A 58 -13.36 3.84 -9.49
N ARG A 59 -12.34 3.99 -8.65
CA ARG A 59 -12.42 4.83 -7.44
C ARG A 59 -12.56 6.31 -7.77
N ARG A 60 -11.89 6.82 -8.82
CA ARG A 60 -12.03 8.22 -9.26
C ARG A 60 -13.38 8.50 -9.89
N ASP A 61 -13.90 7.56 -10.67
CA ASP A 61 -15.16 7.74 -11.41
C ASP A 61 -16.40 7.55 -10.53
N GLY A 62 -16.28 6.81 -9.42
CA GLY A 62 -17.33 6.62 -8.42
C GLY A 62 -17.41 7.71 -7.34
N GLN A 63 -16.59 8.77 -7.43
CA GLN A 63 -16.61 9.94 -6.54
C GLN A 63 -17.34 11.14 -7.15
#